data_AF-A7F0D3-F1
#
_entry.id   AF-A7F0D3-F1
#
_cell.length_a   1.000
_cell.length_b   1.000
_cell.length_c   1.000
_cell.angle_alpha   90.00
_cell.angle_beta   90.00
_cell.angle_gamma   90.00
#
_symmetry.space_group_name_H-M   'P 1'
#
loop_
_entity.id
_entity.type
_entity.pdbx_description
1 polymer ?
#
loop_
_entity_poly.entity_id
_entity_poly.type
_entity_poly.pdbx_seq_one_letter_code
_entity_poly.pdbx_strand_id
1 'polypeptide(L)'
;MNADAIPDFLGEQRDAAPADLQHLFLSFEDLWEKKLWHQLTDTLVEFFNHKESASQRLPIYKTFILTFADKINQLKLVTLALSAASQCKDSQERLSFLEAVAKKVDNPNSQDAYVYATVAVATVKLELQNQDGARKDLDKSEKILDGFDSVETIVHAAFYRVNAEYYQSKLEFASYYKNALLYLACIDLNDLTPSERKSRAYDLSIAALVSDTIYNFGELLLHPILDTLVEEDAWLRDLLFAFNRGDLAAYDVLAGHITSNPLLAQHRDALKQKIYLAALTEAVFRRPPHDRAMTFRTISEETKL
;
A
#
# COMPACT_ATOMS: atom_id res chain seq x y z
N MET A 1 10.31 -18.31 -31.37
CA MET A 1 11.57 -17.71 -31.87
C MET A 1 12.66 -18.08 -30.86
N ASN A 2 13.57 -18.93 -31.35
CA ASN A 2 14.86 -19.44 -30.87
C ASN A 2 15.14 -19.54 -29.35
N ALA A 3 14.93 -20.74 -28.80
CA ALA A 3 15.44 -21.16 -27.50
C ALA A 3 16.98 -21.30 -27.47
N ASP A 4 17.64 -21.39 -28.63
CA ASP A 4 19.10 -21.45 -28.79
C ASP A 4 19.81 -20.09 -28.72
N ALA A 5 19.09 -18.95 -28.80
CA ALA A 5 19.71 -17.61 -28.70
C ALA A 5 19.75 -17.08 -27.25
N ILE A 6 19.17 -17.84 -26.32
CA ILE A 6 19.06 -17.47 -24.92
C ILE A 6 20.41 -17.62 -24.18
N PRO A 7 21.19 -18.69 -24.38
CA PRO A 7 22.53 -18.80 -23.81
C PRO A 7 23.48 -17.73 -24.36
N ASP A 8 23.43 -17.44 -25.68
CA ASP A 8 24.21 -16.35 -26.27
C ASP A 8 23.83 -14.98 -25.70
N PHE A 9 22.53 -14.73 -25.47
CA PHE A 9 22.05 -13.50 -24.84
C PHE A 9 22.42 -13.40 -23.35
N LEU A 10 22.38 -14.51 -22.61
CA LEU A 10 22.85 -14.56 -21.22
C LEU A 10 24.37 -14.35 -21.15
N GLY A 11 25.12 -14.84 -22.14
CA GLY A 11 26.54 -14.57 -22.33
C GLY A 11 26.85 -13.09 -22.57
N GLU A 12 26.11 -12.43 -23.49
CA GLU A 12 26.25 -10.98 -23.72
C GLU A 12 25.88 -10.15 -22.47
N GLN A 13 24.84 -10.56 -21.72
CA GLN A 13 24.47 -9.89 -20.46
C GLN A 13 25.49 -10.14 -19.34
N ARG A 14 26.10 -11.34 -19.29
CA ARG A 14 27.20 -11.69 -18.37
C ARG A 14 28.43 -10.81 -18.60
N ASP A 15 28.79 -10.57 -19.85
CA ASP A 15 29.91 -9.70 -20.21
C ASP A 15 29.62 -8.21 -19.93
N ALA A 16 28.34 -7.82 -19.92
CA ALA A 16 27.90 -6.48 -19.54
C ALA A 16 27.63 -6.31 -18.03
N ALA A 17 27.64 -7.40 -17.24
CA ALA A 17 27.34 -7.38 -15.81
C ALA A 17 28.63 -7.29 -14.95
N PRO A 18 28.56 -6.63 -13.77
CA PRO A 18 29.68 -6.60 -12.83
C PRO A 18 30.08 -8.00 -12.37
N ALA A 19 31.36 -8.18 -12.02
CA ALA A 19 31.99 -9.49 -11.75
C ALA A 19 31.25 -10.33 -10.69
N ASP A 20 30.59 -9.68 -9.72
CA ASP A 20 29.80 -10.32 -8.68
C ASP A 20 28.52 -11.00 -9.21
N LEU A 21 27.99 -10.65 -10.38
CA LEU A 21 26.75 -11.23 -10.91
C LEU A 21 27.01 -12.34 -11.95
N GLN A 22 28.24 -12.48 -12.43
CA GLN A 22 28.59 -13.45 -13.48
C GLN A 22 28.37 -14.91 -13.05
N HIS A 23 28.50 -15.22 -11.75
CA HIS A 23 28.23 -16.56 -11.20
C HIS A 23 26.73 -16.93 -11.22
N LEU A 24 25.84 -15.94 -11.09
CA LEU A 24 24.40 -16.12 -11.22
C LEU A 24 24.01 -16.40 -12.68
N PHE A 25 24.65 -15.75 -13.65
CA PHE A 25 24.41 -16.03 -15.08
C PHE A 25 24.83 -17.45 -15.48
N LEU A 26 25.95 -17.96 -14.98
CA LEU A 26 26.37 -19.36 -15.19
C LEU A 26 25.37 -20.34 -14.56
N SER A 27 24.82 -19.97 -13.39
CA SER A 27 23.77 -20.75 -12.74
C SER A 27 22.45 -20.71 -13.54
N PHE A 28 22.11 -19.58 -14.16
CA PHE A 28 20.95 -19.49 -15.05
C PHE A 28 21.08 -20.38 -16.28
N GLU A 29 22.26 -20.44 -16.91
CA GLU A 29 22.53 -21.33 -18.04
C GLU A 29 22.38 -22.81 -17.65
N ASP A 30 23.01 -23.24 -16.54
CA ASP A 30 22.92 -24.62 -16.07
C ASP A 30 21.49 -25.01 -15.65
N LEU A 31 20.76 -24.13 -14.96
CA LEU A 31 19.37 -24.34 -14.57
C LEU A 31 18.42 -24.34 -15.79
N TRP A 32 18.73 -23.53 -16.81
CA TRP A 32 18.01 -23.51 -18.08
C TRP A 32 18.19 -24.81 -18.85
N GLU A 33 19.43 -25.29 -19.00
CA GLU A 33 19.75 -26.56 -19.65
C GLU A 33 19.07 -27.74 -18.93
N LYS A 34 19.07 -27.72 -17.59
CA LYS A 34 18.39 -28.72 -16.75
C LYS A 34 16.87 -28.56 -16.70
N LYS A 35 16.31 -27.49 -17.29
CA LYS A 35 14.88 -27.16 -17.30
C LYS A 35 14.26 -27.05 -15.90
N LEU A 36 15.02 -26.57 -14.93
CA LEU A 36 14.60 -26.40 -13.54
C LEU A 36 13.96 -25.02 -13.30
N TRP A 37 12.73 -24.85 -13.80
CA TRP A 37 12.02 -23.56 -13.83
C TRP A 37 11.81 -22.90 -12.46
N HIS A 38 11.55 -23.68 -11.42
CA HIS A 38 11.31 -23.15 -10.07
C HIS A 38 12.59 -22.56 -9.45
N GLN A 39 13.69 -23.32 -9.46
CA GLN A 39 14.99 -22.86 -8.95
C GLN A 39 15.54 -21.70 -9.77
N LEU A 40 15.29 -21.71 -11.08
CA LEU A 40 15.61 -20.60 -11.96
C LEU A 40 14.81 -19.34 -11.60
N THR A 41 13.54 -19.47 -11.23
CA THR A 41 12.74 -18.32 -10.76
C THR A 41 13.26 -17.80 -9.42
N ASP A 42 13.65 -18.68 -8.50
CA ASP A 42 14.18 -18.26 -7.18
C ASP A 42 15.53 -17.53 -7.31
N THR A 43 16.44 -18.07 -8.10
CA THR A 43 17.73 -17.42 -8.40
C THR A 43 17.54 -16.12 -9.19
N LEU A 44 16.51 -16.03 -10.06
CA LEU A 44 16.13 -14.77 -10.69
C LEU A 44 15.59 -13.76 -9.67
N VAL A 45 14.77 -14.17 -8.71
CA VAL A 45 14.28 -13.27 -7.65
C VAL A 45 15.45 -12.73 -6.82
N GLU A 46 16.43 -13.56 -6.47
CA GLU A 46 17.67 -13.12 -5.82
C GLU A 46 18.44 -12.11 -6.67
N PHE A 47 18.61 -12.38 -7.97
CA PHE A 47 19.26 -11.46 -8.90
C PHE A 47 18.50 -10.13 -9.07
N PHE A 48 17.17 -10.16 -9.05
CA PHE A 48 16.33 -8.97 -9.10
C PHE A 48 16.31 -8.19 -7.77
N ASN A 49 16.73 -8.79 -6.65
CA ASN A 49 16.92 -8.08 -5.39
C ASN A 49 18.25 -7.29 -5.35
N HIS A 50 19.24 -7.64 -6.17
CA HIS A 50 20.51 -6.89 -6.26
C HIS A 50 20.37 -5.59 -7.07
N LYS A 51 20.64 -4.44 -6.41
CA LYS A 51 20.49 -3.08 -6.98
C LYS A 51 21.28 -2.81 -8.26
N GLU A 52 22.36 -3.56 -8.51
CA GLU A 52 23.24 -3.37 -9.67
C GLU A 52 22.70 -3.97 -10.98
N SER A 53 21.69 -4.84 -10.91
CA SER A 53 21.10 -5.49 -12.09
C SER A 53 20.18 -4.57 -12.91
N ALA A 54 20.04 -3.31 -12.51
CA ALA A 54 18.93 -2.43 -12.91
C ALA A 54 18.89 -2.02 -14.40
N SER A 55 19.96 -2.23 -15.15
CA SER A 55 19.98 -1.94 -16.59
C SER A 55 19.59 -3.16 -17.44
N GLN A 56 19.70 -4.38 -16.88
CA GLN A 56 19.59 -5.63 -17.63
C GLN A 56 18.25 -6.36 -17.43
N ARG A 57 17.45 -5.98 -16.41
CA ARG A 57 16.18 -6.66 -16.09
C ARG A 57 15.13 -6.54 -17.18
N LEU A 58 15.06 -5.42 -17.89
CA LEU A 58 14.12 -5.22 -19.01
C LEU A 58 14.39 -6.16 -20.21
N PRO A 59 15.63 -6.27 -20.72
CA PRO A 59 15.97 -7.23 -21.76
C PRO A 59 15.77 -8.67 -21.32
N ILE A 60 16.20 -9.03 -20.11
CA ILE A 60 16.01 -10.38 -19.56
C ILE A 60 14.52 -10.70 -19.43
N TYR A 61 13.69 -9.77 -18.96
CA TYR A 61 12.27 -10.04 -18.84
C TYR A 61 11.60 -10.23 -20.21
N LYS A 62 11.89 -9.35 -21.19
CA LYS A 62 11.28 -9.42 -22.52
C LYS A 62 11.73 -10.65 -23.32
N THR A 63 12.99 -11.06 -23.22
CA THR A 63 13.53 -12.16 -24.04
C THR A 63 13.49 -13.50 -23.30
N PHE A 64 13.87 -13.52 -22.02
CA PHE A 64 14.01 -14.75 -21.24
C PHE A 64 12.70 -15.10 -20.54
N ILE A 65 12.17 -14.23 -19.68
CA ILE A 65 11.00 -14.57 -18.83
C ILE A 65 9.74 -14.85 -19.66
N LEU A 66 9.58 -14.18 -20.82
CA LEU A 66 8.46 -14.46 -21.72
C LEU A 66 8.50 -15.86 -22.35
N THR A 67 9.65 -16.54 -22.43
CA THR A 67 9.74 -17.88 -23.04
C THR A 67 9.29 -19.02 -22.14
N PHE A 68 9.30 -18.83 -20.83
CA PHE A 68 8.90 -19.85 -19.85
C PHE A 68 7.80 -19.39 -18.90
N ALA A 69 7.12 -18.29 -19.24
CA ALA A 69 6.01 -17.72 -18.48
C ALA A 69 4.90 -18.75 -18.17
N ASP A 70 4.63 -19.67 -19.09
CA ASP A 70 3.62 -20.74 -18.93
C ASP A 70 4.00 -21.83 -17.90
N LYS A 71 5.27 -21.90 -17.48
CA LYS A 71 5.80 -22.99 -16.65
C LYS A 71 6.20 -22.58 -15.23
N ILE A 72 6.04 -21.32 -14.88
CA ILE A 72 6.44 -20.79 -13.57
C ILE A 72 5.24 -20.26 -12.78
N ASN A 73 5.45 -20.04 -11.49
CA ASN A 73 4.46 -19.38 -10.65
C ASN A 73 4.21 -17.96 -11.18
N GLN A 74 2.95 -17.70 -11.56
CA GLN A 74 2.54 -16.46 -12.18
C GLN A 74 2.67 -15.24 -11.24
N LEU A 75 2.56 -15.42 -9.92
CA LEU A 75 2.79 -14.35 -8.94
C LEU A 75 4.25 -13.89 -8.91
N LYS A 76 5.19 -14.84 -8.97
CA LYS A 76 6.63 -14.53 -9.07
C LYS A 76 6.94 -13.84 -10.40
N LEU A 77 6.32 -14.30 -11.50
CA LEU A 77 6.43 -13.63 -12.80
C LEU A 77 5.97 -12.18 -12.73
N VAL A 78 4.80 -11.89 -12.14
CA VAL A 78 4.29 -10.51 -12.00
C VAL A 78 5.18 -9.68 -11.07
N THR A 79 5.72 -10.26 -10.01
CA THR A 79 6.67 -9.57 -9.10
C THR A 79 7.98 -9.19 -9.82
N LEU A 80 8.50 -10.09 -10.66
CA LEU A 80 9.65 -9.81 -11.53
C LEU A 80 9.29 -8.76 -12.58
N ALA A 81 8.07 -8.80 -13.13
CA ALA A 81 7.56 -7.83 -14.10
C ALA A 81 7.51 -6.43 -13.50
N LEU A 82 7.03 -6.33 -12.26
CA LEU A 82 6.95 -5.10 -11.49
C LEU A 82 8.34 -4.52 -11.20
N SER A 83 9.27 -5.38 -10.81
CA SER A 83 10.65 -4.99 -10.57
C SER A 83 11.34 -4.51 -11.85
N ALA A 84 11.07 -5.12 -13.00
CA ALA A 84 11.54 -4.65 -14.30
C ALA A 84 10.83 -3.34 -14.72
N ALA A 85 9.52 -3.25 -14.50
CA ALA A 85 8.69 -2.09 -14.80
C ALA A 85 9.13 -0.84 -14.01
N SER A 86 9.56 -1.00 -12.76
CA SER A 86 10.09 0.10 -11.93
C SER A 86 11.35 0.77 -12.50
N GLN A 87 12.01 0.14 -13.48
CA GLN A 87 13.23 0.64 -14.13
C GLN A 87 12.96 1.33 -15.47
N CYS A 88 11.74 1.20 -16.01
CA CYS A 88 11.31 1.99 -17.16
C CYS A 88 11.12 3.45 -16.73
N LYS A 89 11.87 4.36 -17.36
CA LYS A 89 11.70 5.82 -17.19
C LYS A 89 10.42 6.35 -17.84
N ASP A 90 9.90 5.64 -18.84
CA ASP A 90 8.67 6.00 -19.56
C ASP A 90 7.44 5.32 -18.95
N SER A 91 6.61 6.12 -18.27
CA SER A 91 5.36 5.67 -17.65
C SER A 91 4.38 5.03 -18.64
N GLN A 92 4.42 5.42 -19.92
CA GLN A 92 3.57 4.86 -20.98
C GLN A 92 4.03 3.47 -21.46
N GLU A 93 5.35 3.27 -21.65
CA GLU A 93 5.88 1.95 -21.99
C GLU A 93 5.66 0.94 -20.86
N ARG A 94 5.80 1.41 -19.62
CA ARG A 94 5.51 0.63 -18.41
C ARG A 94 4.07 0.15 -18.38
N LEU A 95 3.13 1.01 -18.77
CA LEU A 95 1.71 0.68 -18.83
C LEU A 95 1.42 -0.37 -19.91
N SER A 96 1.90 -0.16 -21.14
CA SER A 96 1.72 -1.13 -22.23
C SER A 96 2.36 -2.49 -21.93
N PHE A 97 3.48 -2.49 -21.23
CA PHE A 97 4.14 -3.71 -20.79
C PHE A 97 3.35 -4.45 -19.71
N LEU A 98 2.86 -3.74 -18.69
CA LEU A 98 2.04 -4.34 -17.64
C LEU A 98 0.69 -4.83 -18.17
N GLU A 99 0.08 -4.13 -19.15
CA GLU A 99 -1.13 -4.62 -19.83
C GLU A 99 -0.87 -5.89 -20.66
N ALA A 100 0.31 -5.99 -21.29
CA ALA A 100 0.71 -7.21 -21.99
C ALA A 100 0.94 -8.38 -21.02
N VAL A 101 1.48 -8.11 -19.83
CA VAL A 101 1.63 -9.11 -18.77
C VAL A 101 0.26 -9.51 -18.21
N ALA A 102 -0.62 -8.56 -17.92
CA ALA A 102 -1.98 -8.85 -17.43
C ALA A 102 -2.77 -9.75 -18.41
N LYS A 103 -2.67 -9.50 -19.73
CA LYS A 103 -3.31 -10.35 -20.75
C LYS A 103 -2.73 -11.76 -20.84
N LYS A 104 -1.44 -11.94 -20.51
CA LYS A 104 -0.78 -13.25 -20.52
C LYS A 104 -1.04 -14.05 -19.24
N VAL A 105 -1.36 -13.36 -18.17
CA VAL A 105 -1.62 -13.93 -16.84
C VAL A 105 -3.14 -14.18 -16.63
N ASP A 106 -3.96 -13.92 -17.65
CA ASP A 106 -5.41 -14.19 -17.66
C ASP A 106 -5.70 -15.71 -17.79
N ASN A 107 -5.34 -16.46 -16.75
CA ASN A 107 -5.62 -17.89 -16.63
C ASN A 107 -6.63 -18.15 -15.48
N PRO A 108 -7.60 -19.07 -15.66
CA PRO A 108 -8.61 -19.39 -14.64
C PRO A 108 -8.05 -19.85 -13.29
N ASN A 109 -6.84 -20.45 -13.30
CA ASN A 109 -6.14 -20.95 -12.12
C ASN A 109 -5.15 -19.94 -11.49
N SER A 110 -5.08 -18.71 -12.00
CA SER A 110 -4.08 -17.72 -11.57
C SER A 110 -4.66 -16.30 -11.54
N GLN A 111 -5.91 -16.21 -11.10
CA GLN A 111 -6.61 -14.94 -10.97
C GLN A 111 -5.92 -14.02 -9.93
N ASP A 112 -5.25 -14.57 -8.93
CA ASP A 112 -4.42 -13.83 -7.98
C ASP A 112 -3.29 -13.03 -8.67
N ALA A 113 -2.64 -13.66 -9.65
CA ALA A 113 -1.59 -13.02 -10.43
C ALA A 113 -2.18 -11.99 -11.41
N TYR A 114 -3.38 -12.24 -11.94
CA TYR A 114 -4.09 -11.27 -12.77
C TYR A 114 -4.51 -10.04 -11.96
N VAL A 115 -5.02 -10.23 -10.75
CA VAL A 115 -5.36 -9.14 -9.82
C VAL A 115 -4.10 -8.36 -9.47
N TYR A 116 -3.02 -9.04 -9.11
CA TYR A 116 -1.75 -8.37 -8.78
C TYR A 116 -1.20 -7.56 -9.96
N ALA A 117 -1.29 -8.08 -11.20
CA ALA A 117 -0.92 -7.34 -12.41
C ALA A 117 -1.86 -6.16 -12.69
N THR A 118 -3.17 -6.32 -12.44
CA THR A 118 -4.18 -5.26 -12.64
C THR A 118 -3.99 -4.13 -11.63
N VAL A 119 -3.69 -4.46 -10.38
CA VAL A 119 -3.34 -3.51 -9.30
C VAL A 119 -2.05 -2.75 -9.65
N ALA A 120 -1.06 -3.43 -10.20
CA ALA A 120 0.15 -2.80 -10.71
C ALA A 120 -0.14 -1.82 -11.85
N VAL A 121 -0.96 -2.21 -12.82
CA VAL A 121 -1.42 -1.32 -13.90
C VAL A 121 -2.14 -0.10 -13.33
N ALA A 122 -3.01 -0.29 -12.33
CA ALA A 122 -3.72 0.80 -11.66
C ALA A 122 -2.75 1.77 -10.96
N THR A 123 -1.67 1.29 -10.35
CA THR A 123 -0.62 2.14 -9.76
C THR A 123 0.02 3.05 -10.82
N VAL A 124 0.39 2.48 -11.97
CA VAL A 124 0.98 3.25 -13.07
C VAL A 124 -0.01 4.25 -13.68
N LYS A 125 -1.31 3.88 -13.75
CA LYS A 125 -2.38 4.78 -14.18
C LYS A 125 -2.60 5.94 -13.22
N LEU A 126 -2.47 5.70 -11.91
CA LEU A 126 -2.52 6.75 -10.89
C LEU A 126 -1.38 7.75 -11.05
N GLU A 127 -0.15 7.30 -11.29
CA GLU A 127 1.00 8.18 -11.56
C GLU A 127 0.79 9.04 -12.83
N LEU A 128 0.10 8.49 -13.84
CA LEU A 128 -0.28 9.19 -15.07
C LEU A 128 -1.54 10.08 -14.93
N GLN A 129 -2.02 10.31 -13.70
CA GLN A 129 -3.25 11.06 -13.39
C GLN A 129 -4.54 10.49 -14.03
N ASN A 130 -4.54 9.24 -14.51
CA ASN A 130 -5.72 8.60 -15.06
C ASN A 130 -6.52 7.88 -13.97
N GLN A 131 -7.22 8.67 -13.16
CA GLN A 131 -8.00 8.19 -12.01
C GLN A 131 -9.21 7.32 -12.43
N ASP A 132 -9.86 7.63 -13.56
CA ASP A 132 -11.00 6.85 -14.06
C ASP A 132 -10.60 5.45 -14.52
N GLY A 133 -9.44 5.34 -15.19
CA GLY A 133 -8.87 4.05 -15.60
C GLY A 133 -8.48 3.19 -14.40
N ALA A 134 -7.80 3.78 -13.42
CA ALA A 134 -7.41 3.09 -12.19
C ALA A 134 -8.64 2.57 -11.43
N ARG A 135 -9.73 3.35 -11.34
CA ARG A 135 -10.94 2.93 -10.63
C ARG A 135 -11.58 1.70 -11.25
N LYS A 136 -11.73 1.68 -12.58
CA LYS A 136 -12.32 0.53 -13.28
C LYS A 136 -11.51 -0.74 -13.08
N ASP A 137 -10.19 -0.62 -13.03
CA ASP A 137 -9.29 -1.75 -12.83
C ASP A 137 -9.31 -2.24 -11.37
N LEU A 138 -9.45 -1.33 -10.40
CA LEU A 138 -9.65 -1.65 -8.99
C LEU A 138 -11.02 -2.31 -8.73
N ASP A 139 -12.10 -1.80 -9.30
CA ASP A 139 -13.45 -2.39 -9.15
C ASP A 139 -13.53 -3.80 -9.78
N LYS A 140 -12.81 -4.05 -10.88
CA LYS A 140 -12.67 -5.39 -11.45
C LYS A 140 -11.89 -6.31 -10.52
N SER A 141 -10.80 -5.81 -9.96
CA SER A 141 -9.96 -6.55 -9.01
C SER A 141 -10.75 -6.92 -7.75
N GLU A 142 -11.57 -6.02 -7.23
CA GLU A 142 -12.45 -6.24 -6.07
C GLU A 142 -13.45 -7.38 -6.33
N LYS A 143 -14.15 -7.34 -7.47
CA LYS A 143 -15.11 -8.40 -7.84
C LYS A 143 -14.46 -9.77 -8.01
N ILE A 144 -13.23 -9.79 -8.49
CA ILE A 144 -12.45 -11.03 -8.63
C ILE A 144 -12.05 -11.52 -7.24
N LEU A 145 -11.52 -10.65 -6.37
CA LEU A 145 -11.13 -11.00 -5.00
C LEU A 145 -12.31 -11.50 -4.16
N ASP A 146 -13.49 -10.88 -4.27
CA ASP A 146 -14.71 -11.31 -3.56
C ASP A 146 -15.22 -12.69 -4.00
N GLY A 147 -14.80 -13.16 -5.17
CA GLY A 147 -15.17 -14.47 -5.71
C GLY A 147 -14.34 -15.64 -5.17
N PHE A 148 -13.21 -15.39 -4.51
CA PHE A 148 -12.29 -16.43 -4.04
C PHE A 148 -12.11 -16.37 -2.52
N ASP A 149 -12.30 -17.52 -1.87
CA ASP A 149 -12.21 -17.67 -0.40
C ASP A 149 -10.76 -17.85 0.10
N SER A 150 -9.80 -18.01 -0.82
CA SER A 150 -8.39 -18.29 -0.49
C SER A 150 -7.44 -17.59 -1.47
N VAL A 151 -7.20 -16.32 -1.21
CA VAL A 151 -6.22 -15.49 -1.95
C VAL A 151 -4.98 -15.29 -1.07
N GLU A 152 -3.81 -15.22 -1.70
CA GLU A 152 -2.57 -14.91 -0.98
C GLU A 152 -2.60 -13.51 -0.35
N THR A 153 -2.19 -13.39 0.90
CA THR A 153 -2.19 -12.14 1.69
C THR A 153 -1.41 -11.01 1.00
N ILE A 154 -0.39 -11.35 0.21
CA ILE A 154 0.41 -10.40 -0.57
C ILE A 154 -0.44 -9.66 -1.62
N VAL A 155 -1.40 -10.34 -2.24
CA VAL A 155 -2.28 -9.74 -3.25
C VAL A 155 -3.28 -8.79 -2.60
N HIS A 156 -3.87 -9.17 -1.47
CA HIS A 156 -4.71 -8.29 -0.67
C HIS A 156 -3.94 -7.05 -0.18
N ALA A 157 -2.73 -7.24 0.33
CA ALA A 157 -1.87 -6.14 0.74
C ALA A 157 -1.61 -5.18 -0.43
N ALA A 158 -1.24 -5.69 -1.61
CA ALA A 158 -1.02 -4.84 -2.78
C ALA A 158 -2.28 -4.10 -3.22
N PHE A 159 -3.43 -4.77 -3.23
CA PHE A 159 -4.73 -4.18 -3.58
C PHE A 159 -5.11 -3.04 -2.63
N TYR A 160 -5.04 -3.28 -1.32
CA TYR A 160 -5.36 -2.26 -0.32
C TYR A 160 -4.38 -1.08 -0.36
N ARG A 161 -3.09 -1.33 -0.66
CA ARG A 161 -2.10 -0.26 -0.83
C ARG A 161 -2.47 0.70 -1.97
N VAL A 162 -2.81 0.16 -3.14
CA VAL A 162 -3.15 0.99 -4.31
C VAL A 162 -4.50 1.68 -4.13
N ASN A 163 -5.45 1.01 -3.48
CA ASN A 163 -6.69 1.66 -3.06
C ASN A 163 -6.44 2.82 -2.11
N ALA A 164 -5.54 2.67 -1.13
CA ALA A 164 -5.16 3.76 -0.24
C ALA A 164 -4.56 4.93 -1.05
N GLU A 165 -3.60 4.68 -1.94
CA GLU A 165 -3.02 5.74 -2.80
C GLU A 165 -4.08 6.44 -3.69
N TYR A 166 -5.05 5.67 -4.20
CA TYR A 166 -6.19 6.20 -4.96
C TYR A 166 -7.05 7.16 -4.12
N TYR A 167 -7.46 6.73 -2.93
CA TYR A 167 -8.29 7.54 -2.03
C TYR A 167 -7.53 8.75 -1.46
N GLN A 168 -6.23 8.63 -1.24
CA GLN A 168 -5.35 9.73 -0.87
C GLN A 168 -5.32 10.80 -1.97
N SER A 169 -5.19 10.38 -3.24
CA SER A 169 -5.21 11.28 -4.40
C SER A 169 -6.55 12.00 -4.58
N LYS A 170 -7.66 11.37 -4.16
CA LYS A 170 -9.00 11.97 -4.16
C LYS A 170 -9.34 12.79 -2.92
N LEU A 171 -8.44 12.83 -1.92
CA LEU A 171 -8.67 13.43 -0.60
C LEU A 171 -9.88 12.84 0.13
N GLU A 172 -10.17 11.54 -0.09
CA GLU A 172 -11.26 10.84 0.58
C GLU A 172 -10.72 10.07 1.80
N PHE A 173 -10.58 10.78 2.91
CA PHE A 173 -9.89 10.28 4.11
C PHE A 173 -10.58 9.10 4.80
N ALA A 174 -11.92 9.02 4.74
CA ALA A 174 -12.67 7.92 5.35
C ALA A 174 -12.37 6.57 4.70
N SER A 175 -12.40 6.54 3.38
CA SER A 175 -12.13 5.34 2.57
C SER A 175 -10.64 5.00 2.59
N TYR A 176 -9.76 6.01 2.61
CA TYR A 176 -8.33 5.82 2.85
C TYR A 176 -8.06 5.09 4.17
N TYR A 177 -8.62 5.57 5.28
CA TYR A 177 -8.38 5.01 6.61
C TYR A 177 -8.79 3.53 6.71
N LYS A 178 -9.96 3.17 6.17
CA LYS A 178 -10.42 1.76 6.16
C LYS A 178 -9.47 0.86 5.37
N ASN A 179 -9.11 1.27 4.16
CA ASN A 179 -8.19 0.50 3.32
C ASN A 179 -6.79 0.41 3.92
N ALA A 180 -6.32 1.48 4.57
CA ALA A 180 -5.03 1.49 5.25
C ALA A 180 -5.01 0.56 6.48
N LEU A 181 -6.10 0.46 7.25
CA LEU A 181 -6.20 -0.54 8.34
C LEU A 181 -6.22 -1.98 7.80
N LEU A 182 -6.99 -2.25 6.74
CA LEU A 182 -7.01 -3.56 6.11
C LEU A 182 -5.62 -3.94 5.56
N TYR A 183 -4.91 -2.97 4.97
CA TYR A 183 -3.53 -3.13 4.55
C TYR A 183 -2.60 -3.52 5.70
N LEU A 184 -2.72 -2.84 6.85
CA LEU A 184 -1.93 -3.14 8.04
C LEU A 184 -2.28 -4.51 8.65
N ALA A 185 -3.53 -4.96 8.53
CA ALA A 185 -3.92 -6.30 8.95
C ALA A 185 -3.33 -7.40 8.04
N CYS A 186 -3.01 -7.08 6.79
CA CYS A 186 -2.42 -8.01 5.83
C CYS A 186 -0.89 -8.10 5.89
N ILE A 187 -0.20 -7.22 6.62
CA ILE A 187 1.27 -7.17 6.61
C ILE A 187 1.82 -7.31 8.01
N ASP A 188 2.92 -8.04 8.12
CA ASP A 188 3.70 -8.05 9.34
C ASP A 188 4.48 -6.75 9.52
N LEU A 189 4.37 -6.20 10.73
CA LEU A 189 5.21 -5.11 11.28
C LEU A 189 6.60 -5.07 10.67
N ASN A 190 7.26 -6.23 10.72
CA ASN A 190 8.69 -6.38 10.52
C ASN A 190 9.17 -6.22 9.07
N ASP A 191 8.28 -6.34 8.07
CA ASP A 191 8.67 -6.24 6.65
C ASP A 191 8.86 -4.79 6.18
N LEU A 192 8.30 -3.81 6.90
CA LEU A 192 8.39 -2.40 6.54
C LEU A 192 9.61 -1.73 7.15
N THR A 193 10.23 -0.81 6.42
CA THR A 193 11.29 0.04 6.97
C THR A 193 10.73 0.97 8.06
N PRO A 194 11.51 1.32 9.10
CA PRO A 194 11.02 2.19 10.18
C PRO A 194 10.57 3.57 9.66
N SER A 195 11.21 4.08 8.61
CA SER A 195 10.82 5.34 7.96
C SER A 195 9.47 5.27 7.26
N GLU A 196 9.18 4.17 6.55
CA GLU A 196 7.87 3.97 5.91
C GLU A 196 6.76 3.76 6.94
N ARG A 197 7.05 3.05 8.04
CA ARG A 197 6.10 2.91 9.15
C ARG A 197 5.71 4.28 9.70
N LYS A 198 6.68 5.16 9.96
CA LYS A 198 6.43 6.52 10.45
C LYS A 198 5.57 7.33 9.47
N SER A 199 5.91 7.34 8.18
CA SER A 199 5.13 8.07 7.16
C SER A 199 3.69 7.57 7.08
N ARG A 200 3.49 6.25 7.06
CA ARG A 200 2.15 5.65 7.02
C ARG A 200 1.36 5.95 8.28
N ALA A 201 2.00 5.90 9.43
CA ALA A 201 1.36 6.18 10.71
C ALA A 201 0.93 7.65 10.82
N TYR A 202 1.74 8.57 10.27
CA TYR A 202 1.40 9.97 10.13
C TYR A 202 0.19 10.17 9.21
N ASP A 203 0.23 9.63 7.99
CA ASP A 203 -0.86 9.76 7.02
C ASP A 203 -2.17 9.17 7.54
N LEU A 204 -2.10 8.00 8.20
CA LEU A 204 -3.25 7.34 8.82
C LEU A 204 -3.85 8.17 9.95
N SER A 205 -3.01 8.78 10.78
CA SER A 205 -3.45 9.65 11.88
C SER A 205 -4.09 10.94 11.36
N ILE A 206 -3.53 11.55 10.32
CA ILE A 206 -4.14 12.73 9.66
C ILE A 206 -5.48 12.34 9.02
N ALA A 207 -5.54 11.22 8.30
CA ALA A 207 -6.79 10.75 7.71
C ALA A 207 -7.87 10.46 8.77
N ALA A 208 -7.49 9.88 9.92
CA ALA A 208 -8.40 9.65 11.03
C ALA A 208 -8.94 10.97 11.62
N LEU A 209 -8.09 11.99 11.75
CA LEU A 209 -8.49 13.31 12.27
C LEU A 209 -9.41 14.04 11.31
N VAL A 210 -9.04 14.12 10.02
CA VAL A 210 -9.76 14.89 9.00
C VAL A 210 -11.06 14.22 8.56
N SER A 211 -11.20 12.89 8.71
CA SER A 211 -12.43 12.19 8.31
C SER A 211 -13.65 12.61 9.14
N ASP A 212 -14.74 12.98 8.47
CA ASP A 212 -16.00 13.40 9.08
C ASP A 212 -16.85 12.23 9.62
N THR A 213 -16.51 11.00 9.23
CA THR A 213 -17.31 9.79 9.50
C THR A 213 -16.72 8.88 10.57
N ILE A 214 -15.45 9.05 10.90
CA ILE A 214 -14.73 8.18 11.83
C ILE A 214 -14.67 8.85 13.20
N TYR A 215 -15.45 8.33 14.15
CA TYR A 215 -15.48 8.80 15.54
C TYR A 215 -14.85 7.81 16.53
N ASN A 216 -14.58 6.58 16.09
CA ASN A 216 -13.95 5.56 16.90
C ASN A 216 -12.45 5.49 16.59
N PHE A 217 -11.64 6.00 17.52
CA PHE A 217 -10.18 5.95 17.43
C PHE A 217 -9.57 4.77 18.18
N GLY A 218 -10.38 3.98 18.89
CA GLY A 218 -9.90 2.90 19.75
C GLY A 218 -9.09 1.84 19.01
N GLU A 219 -9.50 1.48 17.80
CA GLU A 219 -8.79 0.49 16.98
C GLU A 219 -7.40 0.98 16.54
N LEU A 220 -7.28 2.25 16.15
CA LEU A 220 -6.00 2.86 15.81
C LEU A 220 -5.10 2.99 17.04
N LEU A 221 -5.67 3.41 18.17
CA LEU A 221 -4.95 3.65 19.43
C LEU A 221 -4.34 2.37 20.02
N LEU A 222 -4.94 1.21 19.74
CA LEU A 222 -4.42 -0.09 20.17
C LEU A 222 -3.37 -0.66 19.21
N HIS A 223 -3.19 -0.06 18.02
CA HIS A 223 -2.29 -0.60 17.02
C HIS A 223 -0.84 -0.18 17.29
N PRO A 224 0.13 -1.13 17.30
CA PRO A 224 1.54 -0.84 17.60
C PRO A 224 2.22 0.07 16.56
N ILE A 225 1.56 0.36 15.44
CA ILE A 225 2.06 1.35 14.48
C ILE A 225 2.16 2.76 15.07
N LEU A 226 1.32 3.10 16.06
CA LEU A 226 1.38 4.41 16.71
C LEU A 226 2.57 4.57 17.66
N ASP A 227 3.13 3.47 18.16
CA ASP A 227 4.35 3.50 18.98
C ASP A 227 5.59 3.89 18.17
N THR A 228 5.48 3.95 16.83
CA THR A 228 6.55 4.46 15.97
C THR A 228 6.60 6.00 15.87
N LEU A 229 5.56 6.73 16.31
CA LEU A 229 5.52 8.20 16.26
C LEU A 229 6.13 8.89 17.50
N VAL A 230 6.85 8.18 18.36
CA VAL A 230 7.20 8.65 19.71
C VAL A 230 8.20 9.83 19.74
N GLU A 231 9.00 10.06 18.71
CA GLU A 231 10.07 11.07 18.77
C GLU A 231 9.65 12.46 18.24
N GLU A 232 9.29 12.59 16.95
CA GLU A 232 9.02 13.91 16.34
C GLU A 232 7.51 14.25 16.24
N ASP A 233 6.66 13.22 16.21
CA ASP A 233 5.21 13.35 15.96
C ASP A 233 4.36 12.95 17.18
N ALA A 234 4.95 12.99 18.38
CA ALA A 234 4.27 12.65 19.63
C ALA A 234 3.00 13.48 19.84
N TRP A 235 3.01 14.74 19.37
CA TRP A 235 1.85 15.63 19.40
C TRP A 235 0.62 15.05 18.68
N LEU A 236 0.81 14.24 17.63
CA LEU A 236 -0.27 13.63 16.85
C LEU A 236 -0.90 12.46 17.61
N ARG A 237 -0.07 11.67 18.30
CA ARG A 237 -0.52 10.64 19.23
C ARG A 237 -1.32 11.25 20.38
N ASP A 238 -0.78 12.29 21.01
CA ASP A 238 -1.46 12.98 22.11
C ASP A 238 -2.76 13.63 21.65
N LEU A 239 -2.80 14.15 20.42
CA LEU A 239 -4.01 14.68 19.82
C LEU A 239 -5.08 13.60 19.64
N LEU A 240 -4.73 12.42 19.13
CA LEU A 240 -5.65 11.29 19.01
C LEU A 240 -6.19 10.84 20.39
N PHE A 241 -5.34 10.80 21.42
CA PHE A 241 -5.78 10.51 22.79
C PHE A 241 -6.71 11.59 23.35
N ALA A 242 -6.43 12.86 23.08
CA ALA A 242 -7.29 13.97 23.47
C ALA A 242 -8.67 13.89 22.79
N PHE A 243 -8.73 13.52 21.52
CA PHE A 243 -9.98 13.29 20.79
C PHE A 243 -10.77 12.11 21.36
N ASN A 244 -10.12 10.98 21.66
CA ASN A 244 -10.79 9.83 22.25
C ASN A 244 -11.32 10.10 23.66
N ARG A 245 -10.65 10.96 24.43
CA ARG A 245 -11.11 11.37 25.77
C ARG A 245 -12.08 12.54 25.78
N GLY A 246 -12.24 13.24 24.64
CA GLY A 246 -13.03 14.47 24.54
C GLY A 246 -12.46 15.63 25.36
N ASP A 247 -11.14 15.70 25.56
CA ASP A 247 -10.52 16.74 26.39
C ASP A 247 -10.24 18.02 25.58
N LEU A 248 -11.14 19.00 25.74
CA LEU A 248 -11.04 20.32 25.12
C LEU A 248 -9.81 21.12 25.57
N ALA A 249 -9.32 20.92 26.80
CA ALA A 249 -8.16 21.66 27.30
C ALA A 249 -6.86 21.17 26.64
N ALA A 250 -6.72 19.85 26.48
CA ALA A 250 -5.60 19.27 25.76
C ALA A 250 -5.61 19.67 24.28
N TYR A 251 -6.79 19.75 23.66
CA TYR A 251 -6.94 20.22 22.28
C TYR A 251 -6.50 21.68 22.09
N ASP A 252 -6.87 22.60 22.99
CA ASP A 252 -6.48 24.01 22.88
C ASP A 252 -4.96 24.21 22.98
N VAL A 253 -4.26 23.40 23.78
CA VAL A 253 -2.79 23.41 23.87
C VAL A 253 -2.17 22.90 22.56
N LEU A 254 -2.73 21.83 21.98
CA LEU A 254 -2.24 21.22 20.74
C LEU A 254 -2.66 22.00 19.49
N ALA A 255 -3.65 22.90 19.58
CA ALA A 255 -4.13 23.73 18.48
C ALA A 255 -3.06 24.63 17.84
N GLY A 256 -1.99 24.96 18.59
CA GLY A 256 -0.82 25.66 18.05
C GLY A 256 -0.09 24.88 16.94
N HIS A 257 0.04 23.55 17.11
CA HIS A 257 0.64 22.66 16.11
C HIS A 257 -0.31 22.39 14.93
N ILE A 258 -1.62 22.29 15.20
CA ILE A 258 -2.67 22.16 14.17
C ILE A 258 -2.66 23.35 13.20
N THR A 259 -2.41 24.56 13.72
CA THR A 259 -2.34 25.78 12.89
C THR A 259 -1.09 25.83 12.00
N SER A 260 -0.04 25.10 12.37
CA SER A 260 1.20 25.03 11.58
C SER A 260 1.03 24.16 10.32
N ASN A 261 0.05 23.26 10.30
CA ASN A 261 -0.21 22.37 9.17
C ASN A 261 -1.37 22.90 8.30
N PRO A 262 -1.14 23.22 7.01
CA PRO A 262 -2.15 23.85 6.15
C PRO A 262 -3.38 22.95 5.89
N LEU A 263 -3.20 21.63 5.87
CA LEU A 263 -4.31 20.67 5.70
C LEU A 263 -5.24 20.64 6.92
N LEU A 264 -4.68 20.68 8.13
CA LEU A 264 -5.47 20.69 9.35
C LEU A 264 -6.16 22.05 9.59
N ALA A 265 -5.53 23.14 9.14
CA ALA A 265 -6.13 24.47 9.19
C ALA A 265 -7.39 24.58 8.33
N GLN A 266 -7.43 23.93 7.15
CA GLN A 266 -8.60 23.90 6.27
C GLN A 266 -9.79 23.13 6.90
N HIS A 267 -9.50 22.10 7.68
CA HIS A 267 -10.52 21.26 8.34
C HIS A 267 -10.74 21.60 9.82
N ARG A 268 -10.37 22.81 10.26
CA ARG A 268 -10.44 23.22 11.68
C ARG A 268 -11.85 23.20 12.24
N ASP A 269 -12.84 23.64 11.47
CA ASP A 269 -14.24 23.66 11.90
C ASP A 269 -14.80 22.24 12.07
N ALA A 270 -14.45 21.32 11.18
CA ALA A 270 -14.80 19.91 11.28
C ALA A 270 -14.15 19.26 12.52
N LEU A 271 -12.86 19.54 12.77
CA LEU A 271 -12.16 19.06 13.97
C LEU A 271 -12.80 19.58 15.27
N LYS A 272 -13.22 20.84 15.30
CA LYS A 272 -13.94 21.42 16.45
C LYS A 272 -15.29 20.73 16.66
N GLN A 273 -16.09 20.56 15.62
CA GLN A 273 -17.36 19.82 15.73
C GLN A 273 -17.12 18.39 16.23
N LYS A 274 -16.07 17.74 15.73
CA LYS A 274 -15.71 16.38 16.10
C LYS A 274 -15.31 16.23 17.57
N ILE A 275 -14.53 17.17 18.12
CA ILE A 275 -14.17 17.11 19.55
C ILE A 275 -15.39 17.35 20.45
N TYR A 276 -16.31 18.23 20.06
CA TYR A 276 -17.56 18.42 20.80
C TYR A 276 -18.43 17.16 20.78
N LEU A 277 -18.56 16.51 19.62
CA LEU A 277 -19.30 15.24 19.50
C LEU A 277 -18.62 14.11 20.28
N ALA A 278 -17.29 14.04 20.28
CA ALA A 278 -16.55 13.05 21.06
C ALA A 278 -16.70 13.29 22.57
N ALA A 279 -16.58 14.55 23.02
CA ALA A 279 -16.83 14.93 24.41
C ALA A 279 -18.25 14.61 24.86
N LEU A 280 -19.25 14.88 24.01
CA LEU A 280 -20.64 14.52 24.29
C LEU A 280 -20.82 13.00 24.39
N THR A 281 -20.23 12.23 23.47
CA THR A 281 -20.34 10.77 23.44
C THR A 281 -19.69 10.15 24.69
N GLU A 282 -18.51 10.62 25.07
CA GLU A 282 -17.81 10.20 26.29
C GLU A 282 -18.58 10.59 27.56
N ALA A 283 -19.17 11.80 27.61
CA ALA A 283 -20.01 12.26 28.71
C ALA A 283 -21.29 11.41 28.86
N VAL A 284 -21.87 10.95 27.75
CA VAL A 284 -22.98 9.98 27.77
C VAL A 284 -22.50 8.60 28.23
N PHE A 285 -21.32 8.15 27.78
CA PHE A 285 -20.79 6.82 28.09
C PHE A 285 -20.35 6.67 29.55
N ARG A 286 -19.80 7.72 30.17
CA ARG A 286 -19.45 7.74 31.60
C ARG A 286 -20.67 7.71 32.53
N ARG A 287 -21.85 8.08 32.04
CA ARG A 287 -23.07 8.09 32.86
C ARG A 287 -23.74 6.71 32.90
N PRO A 288 -24.30 6.31 34.06
CA PRO A 288 -25.03 5.07 34.17
C PRO A 288 -26.27 5.05 33.27
N PRO A 289 -26.67 3.89 32.73
CA PRO A 289 -27.74 3.77 31.73
C PRO A 289 -29.12 4.25 32.21
N HIS A 290 -29.32 4.41 33.51
CA HIS A 290 -30.58 4.84 34.11
C HIS A 290 -30.83 6.35 34.09
N ASP A 291 -29.82 7.19 33.77
CA ASP A 291 -29.98 8.66 33.75
C ASP A 291 -29.27 9.30 32.55
N ARG A 292 -29.63 8.83 31.35
CA ARG A 292 -29.10 9.35 30.06
C ARG A 292 -29.78 10.63 29.59
N ALA A 293 -30.73 11.18 30.34
CA ALA A 293 -31.40 12.42 30.01
C ALA A 293 -30.51 13.61 30.37
N MET A 294 -29.98 14.31 29.35
CA MET A 294 -29.16 15.51 29.57
C MET A 294 -30.01 16.77 29.50
N THR A 295 -29.75 17.71 30.41
CA THR A 295 -30.22 19.08 30.25
C THR A 295 -29.21 19.87 29.42
N PHE A 296 -29.69 20.82 28.61
CA PHE A 296 -28.82 21.67 27.78
C PHE A 296 -27.76 22.45 28.59
N ARG A 297 -28.02 22.72 29.88
CA ARG A 297 -27.04 23.36 30.78
C ARG A 297 -25.83 22.48 31.03
N THR A 298 -26.06 21.20 31.30
CA THR A 298 -24.97 20.25 31.55
C THR A 298 -24.13 19.98 30.30
N ILE A 299 -24.76 20.03 29.12
CA ILE A 299 -24.04 19.94 27.84
C ILE A 299 -23.15 21.18 27.66
N SER A 300 -23.67 22.38 27.92
CA SER A 300 -22.93 23.66 27.85
C SER A 300 -21.74 23.69 28.82
N GLU A 301 -21.90 23.20 30.05
CA GLU A 301 -20.81 23.11 31.03
C GLU A 301 -19.68 22.16 30.60
N GLU A 302 -20.02 20.98 30.06
CA GLU A 302 -19.04 19.98 29.60
C GLU A 302 -18.37 20.36 28.27
N THR A 303 -19.12 20.97 27.34
CA THR A 303 -18.61 21.37 26.02
C THR A 303 -18.02 22.79 26.01
N LYS A 304 -18.06 23.51 27.15
CA LYS A 304 -17.68 24.93 27.27
C LYS A 304 -18.34 25.80 26.19
N LEU A 305 -19.61 25.52 25.89
CA LEU A 305 -20.46 26.26 24.95
C LEU A 305 -21.27 27.33 25.65
#